data_AF-A0A7C1L028-F1
#
_entry.id   AF-A0A7C1L028-F1
#
_cell.length_a   1.000
_cell.length_b   1.000
_cell.length_c   1.000
_cell.angle_alpha   90.00
_cell.angle_beta   90.00
_cell.angle_gamma   90.00
#
_symmetry.space_group_name_H-M   'P 1'
#
loop_
_entity.id
_entity.type
_entity.pdbx_description
1 polymer ?
#
loop_
_entity_poly.entity_id
_entity_poly.type
_entity_poly.pdbx_seq_one_letter_code
_entity_poly.pdbx_strand_id
1 'polypeptide(L)'
;MFVNIMEIPHGIDLLHDPTYGISELKRLKSFVDYSKPDRNRIIRYILLMHEKNSPLRTKIQNVADRKDYALALAGFKDKKKEDRERIDEIKQLLAERVVEMIIEFLQWQGNRLLAMIDSNEQTFYEFQRALMEPVTETDDSKKIAAIEKKSKLMAECDRINNRLEGYYLRLYGDEDIIKVVQKRFTPESMAQ
;
A
#
# COMPACT_ATOMS: atom_id res chain seq x y z
N MET A 1 -8.57 27.28 -4.82
CA MET A 1 -8.73 27.55 -3.38
C MET A 1 -7.69 26.69 -2.67
N PHE A 2 -6.59 27.31 -2.21
CA PHE A 2 -5.47 26.61 -1.60
C PHE A 2 -5.87 26.17 -0.18
N VAL A 3 -5.79 24.86 0.11
CA VAL A 3 -6.06 24.34 1.45
C VAL A 3 -4.84 24.65 2.32
N ASN A 4 -5.09 25.45 3.36
CA ASN A 4 -4.13 25.91 4.35
C ASN A 4 -3.77 24.74 5.28
N ILE A 5 -2.51 24.30 5.27
CA ILE A 5 -2.00 23.22 6.13
C ILE A 5 -1.47 23.89 7.41
N MET A 6 -2.33 24.06 8.41
CA MET A 6 -1.89 24.49 9.75
C MET A 6 -1.60 23.27 10.65
N GLU A 7 -0.36 23.26 11.13
CA GLU A 7 0.17 22.77 12.41
C GLU A 7 -0.32 21.42 12.95
N ILE A 8 0.56 20.40 12.85
CA ILE A 8 0.47 19.15 13.61
C ILE A 8 1.76 19.00 14.45
N PRO A 9 1.69 18.71 15.77
CA PRO A 9 2.85 18.60 16.63
C PRO A 9 3.63 17.29 16.40
N HIS A 10 4.96 17.44 16.31
CA HIS A 10 6.02 16.42 16.43
C HIS A 10 5.74 15.03 15.83
N GLY A 11 5.75 14.97 14.50
CA GLY A 11 6.04 13.78 13.70
C GLY A 11 6.64 14.24 12.38
N ILE A 12 7.86 13.78 12.06
CA ILE A 12 8.71 14.27 10.97
C ILE A 12 7.93 14.46 9.66
N ASP A 13 8.02 15.67 9.12
CA ASP A 13 7.26 16.11 7.96
C ASP A 13 7.88 15.60 6.65
N LEU A 14 7.57 14.33 6.32
CA LEU A 14 7.98 13.67 5.07
C LEU A 14 7.42 14.34 3.80
N LEU A 15 6.44 15.25 3.95
CA LEU A 15 5.92 16.05 2.84
C LEU A 15 6.80 17.27 2.54
N HIS A 16 7.52 17.79 3.55
CA HIS A 16 8.37 18.97 3.42
C HIS A 16 9.86 18.64 3.23
N ASP A 17 10.35 17.51 3.74
CA ASP A 17 11.68 16.98 3.38
C ASP A 17 11.63 15.46 3.08
N PRO A 18 11.44 15.08 1.81
CA PRO A 18 11.42 13.68 1.39
C PRO A 18 12.81 13.03 1.42
N THR A 19 13.85 13.69 1.95
CA THR A 19 15.21 13.14 2.08
C THR A 19 15.55 12.61 3.48
N TYR A 20 14.68 12.85 4.47
CA TYR A 20 14.87 12.30 5.80
C TYR A 20 14.88 10.76 5.78
N GLY A 21 15.87 10.14 6.42
CA GLY A 21 16.06 8.68 6.43
C GLY A 21 16.69 8.07 5.16
N ILE A 22 16.79 8.80 4.05
CA ILE A 22 17.37 8.29 2.79
C ILE A 22 18.84 7.89 2.97
N SER A 23 19.61 8.60 3.80
CA SER A 23 21.03 8.33 4.02
C SER A 23 21.28 6.98 4.71
N GLU A 24 20.43 6.60 5.66
CA GLU A 24 20.55 5.32 6.37
C GLU A 24 20.07 4.16 5.49
N LEU A 25 18.97 4.34 4.75
CA LEU A 25 18.46 3.32 3.83
C LEU A 25 19.44 3.02 2.70
N LYS A 26 20.23 4.00 2.26
CA LYS A 26 21.28 3.79 1.24
C LYS A 26 22.41 2.85 1.67
N ARG A 27 22.45 2.43 2.94
CA ARG A 27 23.41 1.44 3.46
C ARG A 27 22.87 0.01 3.42
N LEU A 28 21.56 -0.16 3.24
CA LEU A 28 20.91 -1.47 3.12
C LEU A 28 21.28 -2.13 1.80
N LYS A 29 21.44 -3.46 1.80
CA LYS A 29 22.07 -4.17 0.68
C LYS A 29 21.25 -4.02 -0.60
N SER A 30 19.94 -4.28 -0.54
CA SER A 30 19.07 -4.16 -1.70
C SER A 30 19.02 -2.73 -2.24
N PHE A 31 19.21 -1.72 -1.38
CA PHE A 31 19.23 -0.30 -1.75
C PHE A 31 20.56 0.11 -2.39
N VAL A 32 21.69 -0.44 -1.92
CA VAL A 32 23.01 -0.19 -2.51
C VAL A 32 23.05 -0.72 -3.95
N ASP A 33 22.59 -1.94 -4.15
CA ASP A 33 22.68 -2.66 -5.43
C ASP A 33 21.64 -2.20 -6.47
N TYR A 34 20.68 -1.36 -6.06
CA TYR A 34 19.60 -0.89 -6.92
C TYR A 34 19.97 0.33 -7.78
N SER A 35 19.76 0.22 -9.09
CA SER A 35 20.13 1.27 -10.04
C SER A 35 18.99 1.81 -10.90
N LYS A 36 18.01 0.98 -11.27
CA LYS A 36 16.91 1.35 -12.17
C LYS A 36 15.57 0.74 -11.74
N PRO A 37 14.46 1.50 -11.82
CA PRO A 37 14.35 2.96 -12.02
C PRO A 37 15.14 3.79 -10.99
N ASP A 38 15.12 5.12 -11.12
CA ASP A 38 15.86 6.01 -10.22
C ASP A 38 15.68 5.59 -8.75
N ARG A 39 16.80 5.21 -8.12
CA ARG A 39 16.81 4.68 -6.76
C ARG A 39 16.17 5.63 -5.76
N ASN A 40 16.44 6.94 -5.86
CA ASN A 40 15.89 7.90 -4.89
C ASN A 40 14.37 7.99 -5.00
N ARG A 41 13.80 7.85 -6.22
CA ARG A 41 12.34 7.77 -6.40
C ARG A 41 11.76 6.53 -5.73
N ILE A 42 12.41 5.37 -5.89
CA ILE A 42 11.96 4.14 -5.21
C ILE A 42 12.04 4.27 -3.70
N ILE A 43 13.13 4.82 -3.16
CA ILE A 43 13.26 5.07 -1.71
C ILE A 43 12.11 5.95 -1.20
N ARG A 44 11.82 7.06 -1.90
CA ARG A 44 10.70 7.95 -1.54
C ARG A 44 9.36 7.23 -1.60
N TYR A 45 9.12 6.44 -2.64
CA TYR A 45 7.91 5.63 -2.76
C TYR A 45 7.76 4.68 -1.56
N ILE A 46 8.85 3.98 -1.18
CA ILE A 46 8.84 3.05 -0.04
C ILE A 46 8.54 3.79 1.27
N LEU A 47 9.20 4.92 1.53
CA LEU A 47 8.94 5.75 2.71
C LEU A 47 7.47 6.20 2.76
N LEU A 48 6.97 6.76 1.67
CA LEU A 48 5.59 7.25 1.56
C LEU A 48 4.55 6.14 1.71
N MET A 49 4.83 4.91 1.28
CA MET A 49 3.89 3.78 1.40
C MET A 49 3.95 3.08 2.76
N HIS A 50 5.16 2.79 3.21
CA HIS A 50 5.40 1.76 4.22
C HIS A 50 5.87 2.33 5.55
N GLU A 51 6.24 3.62 5.62
CA GLU A 51 6.63 4.21 6.89
C GLU A 51 5.43 4.35 7.84
N LYS A 52 5.64 3.97 9.11
CA LYS A 52 4.61 4.00 10.17
C LYS A 52 3.89 5.35 10.25
N ASN A 53 4.67 6.42 10.19
CA ASN A 53 4.21 7.80 10.34
C ASN A 53 4.02 8.50 8.99
N SER A 54 3.98 7.74 7.89
CA SER A 54 3.71 8.33 6.58
C SER A 54 2.37 9.06 6.60
N PRO A 55 2.32 10.33 6.17
CA PRO A 55 1.07 11.07 6.01
C PRO A 55 0.07 10.39 5.08
N LEU A 56 0.54 9.59 4.10
CA LEU A 56 -0.37 8.86 3.21
C LEU A 56 -1.06 7.71 3.92
N ARG A 57 -0.38 7.03 4.86
CA ARG A 57 -0.97 5.93 5.61
C ARG A 57 -2.07 6.40 6.54
N THR A 58 -1.88 7.54 7.20
CA THR A 58 -2.87 8.11 8.13
C THR A 58 -4.05 8.74 7.40
N LYS A 59 -3.85 9.29 6.19
CA LYS A 59 -4.89 10.01 5.45
C LYS A 59 -5.62 9.15 4.40
N ILE A 60 -4.95 8.14 3.83
CA ILE A 60 -5.43 7.36 2.69
C ILE A 60 -5.44 5.87 3.05
N GLN A 61 -6.62 5.37 3.41
CA GLN A 61 -6.79 3.97 3.77
C GLN A 61 -6.69 3.04 2.57
N ASN A 62 -7.29 3.42 1.44
CA ASN A 62 -7.26 2.59 0.24
C ASN A 62 -5.83 2.45 -0.26
N VAL A 63 -5.32 1.21 -0.34
CA VAL A 63 -3.92 0.93 -0.69
C VAL A 63 -3.65 1.22 -2.16
N ALA A 64 -4.63 1.00 -3.04
CA ALA A 64 -4.48 1.34 -4.47
C ALA A 64 -4.30 2.85 -4.64
N ASP A 65 -5.16 3.65 -4.00
CA ASP A 65 -5.02 5.11 -4.01
C ASP A 65 -3.69 5.53 -3.39
N ARG A 66 -3.32 4.94 -2.24
CA ARG A 66 -2.07 5.24 -1.54
C ARG A 66 -0.86 5.03 -2.45
N LYS A 67 -0.83 3.93 -3.23
CA LYS A 67 0.23 3.66 -4.22
C LYS A 67 0.30 4.73 -5.30
N ASP A 68 -0.85 5.14 -5.82
CA ASP A 68 -0.92 6.17 -6.86
C ASP A 68 -0.37 7.52 -6.36
N TYR A 69 -0.82 7.95 -5.19
CA TYR A 69 -0.31 9.17 -4.55
C TYR A 69 1.18 9.06 -4.22
N ALA A 70 1.63 7.93 -3.67
CA ALA A 70 3.03 7.72 -3.32
C ALA A 70 3.96 7.77 -4.55
N LEU A 71 3.55 7.16 -5.67
CA LEU A 71 4.32 7.20 -6.92
C LEU A 71 4.39 8.60 -7.51
N ALA A 72 3.27 9.33 -7.50
CA ALA A 72 3.23 10.71 -7.98
C ALA A 72 4.16 11.61 -7.14
N LEU A 73 4.08 11.53 -5.80
CA LEU A 73 4.92 12.29 -4.87
C LEU A 73 6.39 11.87 -4.93
N ALA A 74 6.68 10.59 -5.20
CA ALA A 74 8.03 10.10 -5.42
C ALA A 74 8.64 10.60 -6.74
N GLY A 75 7.85 11.23 -7.62
CA GLY A 75 8.30 11.85 -8.87
C GLY A 75 8.30 10.90 -10.06
N PHE A 76 7.55 9.79 -10.00
CA PHE A 76 7.23 9.01 -11.19
C PHE A 76 6.28 9.80 -12.09
N LYS A 77 6.55 9.80 -13.39
CA LYS A 77 5.77 10.55 -14.37
C LYS A 77 5.31 9.59 -15.46
N ASP A 78 4.02 9.57 -15.71
CA ASP A 78 3.40 8.85 -16.82
C ASP A 78 3.49 9.71 -18.09
N LYS A 79 4.68 9.74 -18.71
CA LYS A 79 4.89 10.49 -19.97
C LYS A 79 5.01 9.57 -21.17
N LYS A 80 5.59 8.39 -21.01
CA LYS A 80 5.82 7.41 -22.06
C LYS A 80 5.23 6.06 -21.68
N LYS A 81 5.00 5.21 -22.68
CA LYS A 81 4.43 3.87 -22.46
C LYS A 81 5.31 3.02 -21.54
N GLU A 82 6.63 3.09 -21.73
CA GLU A 82 7.60 2.34 -20.92
C GLU A 82 7.62 2.82 -19.46
N ASP A 83 7.35 4.10 -19.23
CA ASP A 83 7.20 4.65 -17.88
C ASP A 83 5.94 4.10 -17.21
N ARG A 84 4.82 3.96 -17.96
CA ARG A 84 3.57 3.35 -17.46
C ARG A 84 3.74 1.90 -17.08
N GLU A 85 4.30 1.10 -17.98
CA GLU A 85 4.51 -0.34 -17.76
C GLU A 85 5.34 -0.56 -16.49
N ARG A 86 6.41 0.22 -16.32
CA ARG A 86 7.25 0.16 -15.12
C ARG A 86 6.55 0.67 -13.86
N ILE A 87 5.74 1.73 -13.97
CA ILE A 87 4.91 2.21 -12.85
C ILE A 87 3.93 1.11 -12.42
N ASP A 88 3.30 0.44 -13.38
CA ASP A 88 2.36 -0.65 -13.12
C ASP A 88 3.05 -1.87 -12.50
N GLU A 89 4.25 -2.22 -12.96
CA GLU A 89 5.08 -3.26 -12.33
C GLU A 89 5.36 -2.95 -10.85
N ILE A 90 5.68 -1.70 -10.52
CA ILE A 90 5.90 -1.28 -9.12
C ILE A 90 4.59 -1.33 -8.32
N LYS A 91 3.50 -0.81 -8.86
CA LYS A 91 2.18 -0.83 -8.19
C LYS A 91 1.71 -2.24 -7.89
N GLN A 92 1.95 -3.16 -8.82
CA GLN A 92 1.52 -4.55 -8.73
C GLN A 92 2.56 -5.43 -8.03
N LEU A 93 3.66 -4.85 -7.52
CA LEU A 93 4.75 -5.57 -6.87
C LEU A 93 5.35 -6.70 -7.73
N LEU A 94 5.36 -6.50 -9.06
CA LEU A 94 5.98 -7.42 -10.02
C LEU A 94 7.48 -7.17 -10.17
N ALA A 95 7.96 -5.98 -9.78
CA ALA A 95 9.36 -5.65 -9.77
C ALA A 95 10.07 -6.28 -8.55
N GLU A 96 10.59 -7.51 -8.70
CA GLU A 96 11.20 -8.32 -7.63
C GLU A 96 12.22 -7.53 -6.78
N ARG A 97 13.11 -6.76 -7.42
CA ARG A 97 14.09 -5.91 -6.71
C ARG A 97 13.45 -4.84 -5.82
N VAL A 98 12.31 -4.30 -6.23
CA VAL A 98 11.55 -3.33 -5.40
C VAL A 98 10.90 -4.05 -4.22
N VAL A 99 10.39 -5.28 -4.44
CA VAL A 99 9.86 -6.11 -3.36
C VAL A 99 10.93 -6.45 -2.33
N GLU A 100 12.14 -6.81 -2.76
CA GLU A 100 13.30 -7.02 -1.87
C GLU A 100 13.58 -5.76 -1.01
N MET A 101 13.57 -4.58 -1.64
CA MET A 101 13.77 -3.31 -0.93
C MET A 101 12.66 -3.02 0.08
N ILE A 102 11.40 -3.30 -0.25
CA ILE A 102 10.27 -3.14 0.67
C ILE A 102 10.42 -4.09 1.87
N ILE A 103 10.77 -5.35 1.64
CA ILE A 103 10.95 -6.35 2.71
C ILE A 103 12.10 -5.94 3.62
N GLU A 104 13.25 -5.56 3.06
CA GLU A 104 14.42 -5.13 3.85
C GLU A 104 14.09 -3.86 4.66
N PHE A 105 13.33 -2.92 4.08
CA PHE A 105 12.87 -1.73 4.79
C PHE A 105 11.94 -2.06 5.97
N LEU A 106 10.93 -2.92 5.75
CA LEU A 106 10.00 -3.34 6.79
C LEU A 106 10.72 -4.07 7.94
N GLN A 107 11.74 -4.86 7.62
CA GLN A 107 12.61 -5.50 8.61
C GLN A 107 13.46 -4.48 9.37
N TRP A 108 14.06 -3.52 8.66
CA TRP A 108 14.88 -2.47 9.26
C TRP A 108 14.10 -1.61 10.26
N GLN A 109 12.81 -1.34 10.00
CA GLN A 109 11.96 -0.61 10.94
C GLN A 109 11.65 -1.38 12.24
N GLY A 110 11.86 -2.70 12.26
CA GLY A 110 11.64 -3.54 13.44
C GLY A 110 10.17 -3.64 13.88
N ASN A 111 9.22 -3.12 13.10
CA ASN A 111 7.80 -3.13 13.45
C ASN A 111 7.07 -4.28 12.74
N ARG A 112 7.02 -5.43 13.42
CA ARG A 112 6.35 -6.63 12.90
C ARG A 112 4.85 -6.41 12.62
N LEU A 113 4.16 -5.58 13.41
CA LEU A 113 2.74 -5.28 13.18
C LEU A 113 2.54 -4.56 11.84
N LEU A 114 3.41 -3.60 11.54
CA LEU A 114 3.34 -2.85 10.28
C LEU A 114 3.62 -3.74 9.07
N ALA A 115 4.64 -4.60 9.15
CA ALA A 115 4.91 -5.57 8.09
C ALA A 115 3.74 -6.53 7.85
N MET A 116 3.05 -6.95 8.92
CA MET A 116 1.84 -7.77 8.82
C MET A 116 0.68 -7.00 8.19
N ILE A 117 0.47 -5.74 8.57
CA ILE A 117 -0.56 -4.88 7.96
C ILE A 117 -0.31 -4.78 6.46
N ASP A 118 0.90 -4.43 6.04
CA ASP A 118 1.23 -4.17 4.63
C ASP A 118 1.03 -5.41 3.76
N SER A 119 1.48 -6.57 4.28
CA SER A 119 1.31 -7.84 3.58
C SER A 119 -0.18 -8.21 3.46
N ASN A 120 -0.97 -8.03 4.53
CA ASN A 120 -2.39 -8.37 4.52
C ASN A 120 -3.21 -7.40 3.66
N GLU A 121 -2.90 -6.09 3.70
CA GLU A 121 -3.48 -5.09 2.80
C GLU A 121 -3.24 -5.49 1.34
N GLN A 122 -2.00 -5.81 0.97
CA GLN A 122 -1.67 -6.24 -0.39
C GLN A 122 -2.45 -7.49 -0.82
N THR A 123 -2.42 -8.54 0.00
CA THR A 123 -3.13 -9.79 -0.31
C THR A 123 -4.64 -9.59 -0.42
N PHE A 124 -5.23 -8.74 0.42
CA PHE A 124 -6.66 -8.43 0.36
C PHE A 124 -7.05 -7.86 -1.01
N TYR A 125 -6.28 -6.89 -1.52
CA TYR A 125 -6.55 -6.29 -2.84
C TYR A 125 -6.35 -7.26 -4.00
N GLU A 126 -5.35 -8.15 -3.92
CA GLU A 126 -5.15 -9.21 -4.92
C GLU A 126 -6.32 -10.19 -4.95
N PHE A 127 -6.80 -10.61 -3.77
CA PHE A 127 -7.97 -11.49 -3.67
C PHE A 127 -9.23 -10.79 -4.17
N GLN A 128 -9.43 -9.52 -3.83
CA GLN A 128 -10.54 -8.73 -4.32
C GLN A 128 -10.54 -8.63 -5.85
N ARG A 129 -9.37 -8.40 -6.47
CA ARG A 129 -9.24 -8.42 -7.94
C ARG A 129 -9.63 -9.78 -8.52
N ALA A 130 -9.08 -10.87 -7.98
CA ALA A 130 -9.41 -12.23 -8.43
C ALA A 130 -10.89 -12.59 -8.25
N LEU A 131 -11.55 -12.07 -7.21
CA LEU A 131 -12.98 -12.27 -6.97
C LEU A 131 -13.85 -11.56 -8.03
N MET A 132 -13.40 -10.43 -8.55
CA MET A 132 -14.12 -9.64 -9.55
C MET A 132 -13.96 -10.19 -10.98
N GLU A 133 -12.93 -11.00 -11.25
CA GLU A 133 -12.72 -11.62 -12.56
C GLU A 133 -13.86 -12.59 -12.91
N PRO A 134 -14.58 -12.43 -14.04
CA PRO A 134 -15.72 -13.29 -14.36
C PRO A 134 -15.29 -14.75 -14.59
N VAL A 135 -16.16 -15.69 -14.20
CA VAL A 135 -15.99 -17.11 -14.52
C VAL A 135 -16.44 -17.29 -15.97
N THR A 136 -15.51 -17.67 -16.85
CA THR A 136 -15.74 -17.75 -18.31
C THR A 136 -15.67 -19.17 -18.84
N GLU A 137 -15.45 -20.14 -17.95
CA GLU A 137 -15.35 -21.56 -18.24
C GLU A 137 -16.68 -22.10 -18.79
N THR A 138 -16.59 -22.76 -19.94
CA THR A 138 -17.73 -23.38 -20.62
C THR A 138 -18.00 -24.81 -20.16
N ASP A 139 -17.00 -25.46 -19.58
CA ASP A 139 -17.11 -26.79 -18.98
C ASP A 139 -17.67 -26.69 -17.55
N ASP A 140 -18.76 -27.42 -17.29
CA ASP A 140 -19.48 -27.34 -16.00
C ASP A 140 -18.60 -27.72 -14.80
N SER A 141 -17.72 -28.72 -14.96
CA SER A 141 -16.81 -29.15 -13.89
C SER A 141 -15.80 -28.05 -13.54
N LYS A 142 -15.19 -27.44 -14.55
CA LYS A 142 -14.27 -26.30 -14.36
C LYS A 142 -14.98 -25.07 -13.82
N LYS A 143 -16.20 -24.79 -14.27
CA LYS A 143 -17.02 -23.68 -13.79
C LYS A 143 -17.35 -23.82 -12.30
N ILE A 144 -17.73 -25.02 -11.86
CA ILE A 144 -17.96 -25.31 -10.44
C ILE A 144 -16.68 -25.11 -9.63
N ALA A 145 -15.54 -25.65 -10.10
CA ALA A 145 -14.26 -25.47 -9.41
C ALA A 145 -13.84 -23.99 -9.29
N ALA A 146 -14.10 -23.18 -10.31
CA ALA A 146 -13.84 -21.74 -10.27
C ALA A 146 -14.74 -21.01 -9.25
N ILE A 147 -16.02 -21.38 -9.17
CA ILE A 147 -16.96 -20.83 -8.16
C ILE A 147 -16.52 -21.24 -6.75
N GLU A 148 -16.13 -22.49 -6.52
CA GLU A 148 -15.61 -22.95 -5.22
C GLU A 148 -14.35 -22.20 -4.81
N LYS A 149 -13.43 -21.96 -5.75
CA LYS A 149 -12.22 -21.15 -5.50
C LYS A 149 -12.58 -19.74 -5.06
N LYS A 150 -13.56 -19.09 -5.73
CA LYS A 150 -14.05 -17.77 -5.31
C LYS A 150 -14.66 -17.79 -3.92
N SER A 151 -15.48 -18.78 -3.59
CA SER A 151 -16.04 -18.93 -2.24
C SER A 151 -14.95 -19.02 -1.16
N LYS A 152 -13.89 -19.79 -1.42
CA LYS A 152 -12.71 -19.87 -0.53
C LYS A 152 -11.99 -18.53 -0.40
N LEU A 153 -11.79 -17.81 -1.51
CA LEU A 153 -11.17 -16.48 -1.48
C LEU A 153 -12.01 -15.47 -0.69
N MET A 154 -13.34 -15.50 -0.79
CA MET A 154 -14.23 -14.64 0.01
C MET A 154 -14.03 -14.89 1.51
N ALA A 155 -14.02 -16.16 1.94
CA ALA A 155 -13.79 -16.51 3.34
C ALA A 155 -12.40 -16.05 3.83
N GLU A 156 -11.37 -16.11 2.99
CA GLU A 156 -10.05 -15.57 3.33
C GLU A 156 -10.03 -14.03 3.41
N CYS A 157 -10.76 -13.32 2.54
CA CYS A 157 -10.92 -11.88 2.63
C CYS A 157 -11.52 -11.46 3.98
N ASP A 158 -12.55 -12.15 4.46
CA ASP A 158 -13.15 -11.87 5.77
C ASP A 158 -12.13 -12.07 6.90
N ARG A 159 -11.36 -13.16 6.85
CA ARG A 159 -10.28 -13.43 7.81
C ARG A 159 -9.19 -12.38 7.77
N ILE A 160 -8.81 -11.90 6.58
CA ILE A 160 -7.82 -10.84 6.42
C ILE A 160 -8.36 -9.52 6.99
N ASN A 161 -9.61 -9.15 6.70
CA ASN A 161 -10.20 -7.92 7.23
C ASN A 161 -10.22 -7.93 8.76
N ASN A 162 -10.65 -9.02 9.39
CA ASN A 162 -10.65 -9.13 10.86
C ASN A 162 -9.24 -9.04 11.47
N ARG A 163 -8.23 -9.62 10.80
CA ARG A 163 -6.83 -9.49 11.20
C ARG A 163 -6.35 -8.04 11.08
N LEU A 164 -6.64 -7.38 9.97
CA LEU A 164 -6.27 -5.98 9.72
C LEU A 164 -6.88 -5.06 10.78
N GLU A 165 -8.16 -5.18 11.09
CA GLU A 165 -8.82 -4.41 12.15
C GLU A 165 -8.09 -4.59 13.49
N GLY A 166 -7.78 -5.83 13.87
CA GLY A 166 -7.02 -6.12 15.09
C GLY A 166 -5.60 -5.56 15.08
N TYR A 167 -4.91 -5.56 13.93
CA TYR A 167 -3.57 -4.99 13.81
C TYR A 167 -3.58 -3.46 13.87
N TYR A 168 -4.54 -2.81 13.22
CA TYR A 168 -4.72 -1.36 13.30
C TYR A 168 -5.03 -0.93 14.74
N LEU A 169 -5.85 -1.69 15.46
CA LEU A 169 -6.17 -1.42 16.86
C LEU A 169 -4.92 -1.47 17.74
N ARG A 170 -4.10 -2.50 17.55
CA ARG A 170 -2.83 -2.64 18.28
C ARG A 170 -1.80 -1.58 17.91
N LEU A 171 -1.84 -1.05 16.68
CA LEU A 171 -0.85 -0.11 16.19
C LEU A 171 -1.17 1.35 16.56
N TYR A 172 -2.45 1.74 16.55
CA TYR A 172 -2.90 3.12 16.74
C TYR A 172 -3.79 3.33 17.99
N GLY A 173 -4.29 2.28 18.64
CA GLY A 173 -5.20 2.39 19.78
C GLY A 173 -6.67 2.67 19.39
N ASP A 174 -7.55 2.76 20.40
CA ASP A 174 -9.01 2.88 20.21
C ASP A 174 -9.45 4.24 19.63
N GLU A 175 -8.81 5.36 20.00
CA GLU A 175 -9.25 6.71 19.62
C GLU A 175 -8.99 7.05 18.14
N ASP A 176 -7.93 6.50 17.55
CA ASP A 176 -7.54 6.76 16.16
C ASP A 176 -8.27 5.84 15.17
N ILE A 177 -8.75 4.66 15.61
CA ILE A 177 -9.61 3.79 14.81
C ILE A 177 -10.89 4.48 14.42
N ILE A 178 -11.51 5.28 15.30
CA ILE A 178 -12.78 5.94 15.00
C ILE A 178 -12.60 6.86 13.78
N LYS A 179 -11.50 7.61 13.68
CA LYS A 179 -11.23 8.49 12.53
C LYS A 179 -10.84 7.73 11.26
N VAL A 180 -10.13 6.62 11.43
CA VAL A 180 -9.65 5.77 10.33
C VAL A 180 -10.84 4.97 9.77
N VAL A 181 -11.62 4.27 10.60
CA VAL A 181 -12.78 3.43 10.21
C VAL A 181 -14.03 4.23 9.84
N GLN A 182 -14.34 5.38 10.45
CA GLN A 182 -15.55 6.15 10.11
C GLN A 182 -15.57 6.69 8.67
N LYS A 183 -14.42 6.82 8.01
CA LYS A 183 -14.38 7.15 6.58
C LYS A 183 -14.89 6.04 5.66
N ARG A 184 -15.16 4.83 6.18
CA ARG A 184 -15.60 3.70 5.35
C ARG A 184 -17.06 3.76 4.91
N PHE A 185 -17.99 4.40 5.62
CA PHE A 185 -19.42 4.30 5.28
C PHE A 185 -20.26 5.44 5.85
N THR A 186 -20.39 6.55 5.11
CA THR A 186 -21.59 7.40 5.26
C THR A 186 -22.29 7.49 3.91
N PRO A 187 -23.62 7.29 3.84
CA PRO A 187 -24.39 7.47 2.60
C PRO A 187 -24.17 8.85 1.96
N GLU A 188 -23.80 9.86 2.74
CA GLU A 188 -23.49 11.20 2.24
C GLU A 188 -22.24 11.26 1.35
N SER A 189 -21.25 10.38 1.52
CA SER A 189 -20.02 10.40 0.70
C SER A 189 -20.14 9.66 -0.64
N MET A 190 -21.25 8.97 -0.89
CA MET A 190 -21.52 8.24 -2.14
C MET A 190 -22.40 9.04 -3.13
N ALA A 191 -22.82 10.25 -2.75
CA ALA A 191 -23.80 11.07 -3.47
C ALA A 191 -23.25 12.42 -3.96
N GLN A 192 -21.93 12.62 -4.03
CA GLN A 192 -21.31 13.82 -4.62
C GLN A 192 -20.71 13.57 -6.00
#